data_AF-A0A8T3MC94-F1
#
_entry.id   AF-A0A8T3MC94-F1
#
_cell.length_a   1.000
_cell.length_b   1.000
_cell.length_c   1.000
_cell.angle_alpha   90.00
_cell.angle_beta   90.00
_cell.angle_gamma   90.00
#
_symmetry.space_group_name_H-M   'P 1'
#
loop_
_entity.id
_entity.type
_entity.pdbx_description
1 polymer ?
#
loop_
_entity_poly.entity_id
_entity_poly.type
_entity_poly.pdbx_seq_one_letter_code
_entity_poly.pdbx_strand_id
1 'polypeptide(L)'
;MSRSAGEPAAGADRDAWLELSVVADVEAVEAVSEILGRVAPGGSSVEPAFELVAEGLEARVDPTRPATVRAYVPARDRAIAEAAVVEATEALGHLQAFGLRPIGELTTRLVHEADWAEAWKRHFPVLRLGRRLVIRPTWRRHRAALDDVVLALDPGMAFGTGLHPTTRLCLAAIEALADRGVLAGRRVLDVG
;
A
#
# COMPACT_ATOMS: atom_id res chain seq x y z
N MET A 1 34.38 -44.26 2.03
CA MET A 1 33.51 -43.82 3.13
C MET A 1 33.67 -42.32 3.30
N SER A 2 32.80 -41.52 2.69
CA SER A 2 32.76 -40.08 2.97
C SER A 2 31.29 -39.72 3.15
N ARG A 3 30.93 -39.34 4.37
CA ARG A 3 29.56 -39.00 4.75
C ARG A 3 29.22 -37.64 4.16
N SER A 4 28.21 -37.62 3.30
CA SER A 4 27.45 -36.42 2.93
C SER A 4 26.81 -35.85 4.19
N ALA A 5 27.20 -34.63 4.56
CA ALA A 5 26.41 -33.80 5.46
C ALA A 5 25.38 -33.08 4.58
N GLY A 6 24.11 -33.47 4.72
CA GLY A 6 23.00 -32.73 4.15
C GLY A 6 22.91 -31.36 4.83
N GLU A 7 22.91 -30.30 4.04
CA GLU A 7 22.50 -28.97 4.48
C GLU A 7 21.02 -29.02 4.92
N PRO A 8 20.64 -28.37 6.03
CA PRO A 8 19.24 -28.25 6.40
C PRO A 8 18.54 -27.29 5.44
N ALA A 9 17.54 -27.79 4.73
CA ALA A 9 16.56 -26.98 4.04
C ALA A 9 15.67 -26.22 5.05
N ALA A 10 15.18 -25.05 4.60
CA ALA A 10 14.26 -24.10 5.25
C ALA A 10 14.93 -22.93 6.00
N GLY A 11 15.45 -21.97 5.22
CA GLY A 11 15.71 -20.63 5.74
C GLY A 11 14.39 -19.96 6.09
N ALA A 12 14.14 -19.72 7.38
CA ALA A 12 13.16 -18.74 7.80
C ALA A 12 13.54 -17.41 7.15
N ASP A 13 12.63 -16.84 6.35
CA ASP A 13 12.84 -15.52 5.78
C ASP A 13 12.92 -14.52 6.94
N ARG A 14 14.12 -13.95 7.14
CA ARG A 14 14.43 -13.12 8.31
C ARG A 14 13.66 -11.80 8.30
N ASP A 15 13.13 -11.43 7.13
CA ASP A 15 12.49 -10.16 6.82
C ASP A 15 11.02 -10.39 6.42
N ALA A 16 10.31 -11.25 7.17
CA ALA A 16 8.89 -11.55 6.94
C ALA A 16 8.04 -11.27 8.17
N TRP A 17 6.81 -10.84 7.92
CA TRP A 17 5.78 -10.51 8.90
C TRP A 17 4.56 -11.38 8.67
N LEU A 18 3.90 -11.80 9.74
CA LEU A 18 2.58 -12.42 9.67
C LEU A 18 1.55 -11.34 10.00
N GLU A 19 0.77 -10.96 8.98
CA GLU A 19 -0.42 -10.12 9.15
C GLU A 19 -1.52 -10.95 9.79
N LEU A 20 -2.09 -10.43 10.88
CA LEU A 20 -3.31 -10.88 11.53
C LEU A 20 -4.41 -9.90 11.12
N SER A 21 -5.54 -10.38 10.59
CA SER A 21 -6.61 -9.51 10.08
C SER A 21 -7.99 -10.00 10.49
N VAL A 22 -8.83 -9.08 10.97
CA VAL A 22 -10.19 -9.33 11.44
C VAL A 22 -11.11 -8.23 10.92
N VAL A 23 -12.23 -8.61 10.31
CA VAL A 23 -13.31 -7.67 9.99
C VAL A 23 -14.20 -7.54 11.21
N ALA A 24 -14.46 -6.33 11.68
CA ALA A 24 -15.22 -6.07 12.89
C ALA A 24 -16.22 -4.93 12.69
N ASP A 25 -17.37 -5.05 13.35
CA ASP A 25 -18.29 -3.91 13.52
C ASP A 25 -17.56 -2.72 14.14
N VAL A 26 -17.94 -1.50 13.76
CA VAL A 26 -17.27 -0.26 14.18
C VAL A 26 -17.23 -0.10 15.71
N GLU A 27 -18.24 -0.60 16.43
CA GLU A 27 -18.27 -0.54 17.89
C GLU A 27 -17.38 -1.62 18.55
N ALA A 28 -17.00 -2.67 17.81
CA ALA A 28 -16.09 -3.72 18.28
C ALA A 28 -14.61 -3.42 17.99
N VAL A 29 -14.31 -2.41 17.16
CA VAL A 29 -12.95 -2.08 16.69
C VAL A 29 -11.97 -1.87 17.83
N GLU A 30 -12.35 -1.16 18.89
CA GLU A 30 -11.46 -0.89 20.03
C GLU A 30 -11.10 -2.19 20.77
N ALA A 31 -12.09 -3.04 21.02
CA ALA A 31 -11.86 -4.32 21.70
C ALA A 31 -11.00 -5.26 20.86
N VAL A 32 -11.24 -5.33 19.54
CA VAL A 32 -10.43 -6.13 18.61
C VAL A 32 -9.00 -5.57 18.50
N SER A 33 -8.85 -4.24 18.43
CA SER A 33 -7.55 -3.56 18.39
C SER A 33 -6.70 -3.87 19.62
N GLU A 34 -7.33 -3.88 20.79
CA GLU A 34 -6.69 -4.24 22.06
C GLU A 34 -6.28 -5.72 22.09
N ILE A 35 -7.13 -6.63 21.63
CA ILE A 35 -6.80 -8.06 21.55
C ILE A 35 -5.59 -8.29 20.63
N LEU A 36 -5.61 -7.73 19.42
CA LEU A 36 -4.50 -7.90 18.48
C LEU A 36 -3.22 -7.17 18.95
N GLY A 37 -3.36 -6.04 19.65
CA GLY A 37 -2.24 -5.28 20.19
C GLY A 37 -1.45 -6.00 21.28
N ARG A 38 -2.05 -6.97 21.99
CA ARG A 38 -1.34 -7.78 23.00
C ARG A 38 -0.31 -8.71 22.38
N VAL A 39 -0.65 -9.31 21.23
CA VAL A 39 0.22 -10.26 20.53
C VAL A 39 1.16 -9.57 19.53
N ALA A 40 0.83 -8.35 19.11
CA ALA A 40 1.59 -7.58 18.14
C ALA A 40 2.25 -6.33 18.78
N PRO A 41 3.59 -6.33 18.98
CA PRO A 41 4.28 -5.24 19.67
C PRO A 41 4.24 -3.90 18.90
N GLY A 42 3.99 -3.94 17.58
CA GLY A 42 3.79 -2.74 16.75
C GLY A 42 2.39 -2.14 16.85
N GLY A 43 1.51 -2.71 17.66
CA GLY A 43 0.10 -2.33 17.76
C GLY A 43 -0.74 -2.84 16.60
N SER A 44 -1.89 -2.21 16.41
CA SER A 44 -2.86 -2.52 15.35
C SER A 44 -3.14 -1.31 14.46
N SER A 45 -3.56 -1.57 13.24
CA SER A 45 -4.04 -0.58 12.26
C SER A 45 -5.50 -0.84 11.97
N VAL A 46 -6.31 0.22 11.95
CA VAL A 46 -7.73 0.16 11.62
C VAL A 46 -7.94 0.74 10.24
N GLU A 47 -8.50 -0.05 9.34
CA GLU A 47 -8.92 0.35 8.01
C GLU A 47 -10.45 0.43 7.97
N PRO A 48 -11.04 1.63 8.12
CA PRO A 48 -12.48 1.78 8.05
C PRO A 48 -12.96 1.59 6.61
N ALA A 49 -14.23 1.20 6.45
CA ALA A 49 -14.87 1.23 5.16
C ALA A 49 -14.95 2.69 4.65
N PHE A 50 -14.58 2.91 3.39
CA PHE A 50 -14.70 4.21 2.76
C PHE A 50 -15.22 4.09 1.33
N GLU A 51 -15.66 5.22 0.79
CA GLU A 51 -16.02 5.39 -0.61
C GLU A 51 -15.19 6.53 -1.20
N LEU A 52 -14.78 6.35 -2.45
CA LEU A 52 -14.12 7.41 -3.22
C LEU A 52 -15.20 8.28 -3.86
N VAL A 53 -15.20 9.57 -3.51
CA VAL A 53 -16.11 10.60 -4.04
C VAL A 53 -15.33 11.66 -4.81
N ALA A 54 -16.04 12.59 -5.47
CA ALA A 54 -15.43 13.65 -6.29
C ALA A 54 -14.40 13.10 -7.32
N GLU A 55 -14.81 12.09 -8.11
CA GLU A 55 -13.95 11.41 -9.09
C GLU A 55 -12.67 10.78 -8.49
N GLY A 56 -12.72 10.40 -7.21
CA GLY A 56 -11.60 9.76 -6.50
C GLY A 56 -10.61 10.75 -5.88
N LEU A 57 -10.96 12.03 -5.82
CA LEU A 57 -10.17 13.07 -5.15
C LEU A 57 -10.41 13.11 -3.65
N GLU A 58 -11.54 12.58 -3.19
CA GLU A 58 -11.91 12.57 -1.77
C GLU A 58 -12.30 11.16 -1.33
N ALA A 59 -11.93 10.80 -0.11
CA ALA A 59 -12.39 9.57 0.55
C ALA A 59 -13.36 9.93 1.66
N ARG A 60 -14.55 9.34 1.64
CA ARG A 60 -15.56 9.49 2.69
C ARG A 60 -15.68 8.18 3.45
N VAL A 61 -15.42 8.21 4.76
CA VAL A 61 -15.62 7.07 5.64
C VAL A 61 -17.12 6.77 5.77
N ASP A 62 -17.47 5.49 5.65
CA ASP A 62 -18.81 4.97 5.89
C ASP A 62 -18.83 4.27 7.25
N PRO A 63 -19.34 4.93 8.30
CA PRO A 63 -19.35 4.38 9.65
C PRO A 63 -20.39 3.25 9.84
N THR A 64 -21.23 2.98 8.83
CA THR A 64 -22.25 1.92 8.89
C THR A 64 -21.73 0.58 8.41
N ARG A 65 -20.56 0.56 7.78
CA ARG A 65 -19.90 -0.65 7.28
C ARG A 65 -18.77 -1.09 8.24
N PRO A 66 -18.54 -2.40 8.37
CA PRO A 66 -17.45 -2.92 9.20
C PRO A 66 -16.08 -2.37 8.80
N ALA A 67 -15.18 -2.25 9.78
CA ALA A 67 -13.78 -1.93 9.57
C ALA A 67 -12.93 -3.21 9.57
N THR A 68 -11.75 -3.14 8.96
CA THR A 68 -10.74 -4.20 9.07
C THR A 68 -9.68 -3.78 10.08
N VAL A 69 -9.50 -4.56 11.13
CA VAL A 69 -8.41 -4.37 12.10
C VAL A 69 -7.29 -5.34 11.76
N ARG A 70 -6.07 -4.81 11.65
CA ARG A 70 -4.88 -5.61 11.34
C ARG A 70 -3.80 -5.41 12.37
N ALA A 71 -2.98 -6.42 12.57
CA ALA A 71 -1.75 -6.33 13.35
C ALA A 71 -0.67 -7.21 12.74
N TYR A 72 0.59 -6.96 13.07
CA TYR A 72 1.72 -7.64 12.43
C TYR A 72 2.65 -8.22 13.48
N VAL A 73 2.92 -9.52 13.38
CA VAL A 73 3.88 -10.21 14.25
C VAL A 73 5.09 -10.65 13.42
N PRO A 74 6.33 -10.61 13.97
CA PRO A 74 7.51 -11.09 13.25
C PRO A 74 7.36 -12.57 12.89
N ALA A 75 7.46 -12.93 11.60
CA ALA A 75 7.34 -14.31 11.14
C ALA A 75 8.67 -15.10 11.19
N ARG A 76 9.77 -14.43 11.58
CA ARG A 76 11.10 -15.04 11.74
C ARG A 76 11.12 -16.20 12.75
N ASP A 77 10.25 -16.15 13.75
CA ASP A 77 10.04 -17.21 14.73
C ASP A 77 8.63 -17.76 14.57
N ARG A 78 8.56 -18.94 13.96
CA ARG A 78 7.30 -19.61 13.66
C ARG A 78 6.52 -19.97 14.92
N ALA A 79 7.21 -20.37 16.01
CA ALA A 79 6.53 -20.77 17.23
C ALA A 79 5.88 -19.55 17.92
N ILE A 80 6.56 -18.40 17.93
CA ILE A 80 5.99 -17.14 18.42
C ILE A 80 4.81 -16.71 17.57
N ALA A 81 4.94 -16.77 16.23
CA ALA A 81 3.86 -16.38 15.34
C ALA A 81 2.63 -17.30 15.46
N GLU A 82 2.83 -18.62 15.58
CA GLU A 82 1.74 -19.59 15.81
C GLU A 82 1.08 -19.37 17.19
N ALA A 83 1.86 -19.12 18.24
CA ALA A 83 1.32 -18.80 19.56
C ALA A 83 0.47 -17.52 19.54
N ALA A 84 0.92 -16.48 18.85
CA ALA A 84 0.17 -15.24 18.68
C ALA A 84 -1.17 -15.47 17.96
N VAL A 85 -1.21 -16.32 16.94
CA VAL A 85 -2.44 -16.68 16.23
C VAL A 85 -3.42 -17.42 17.15
N VAL A 86 -2.93 -18.39 17.94
CA VAL A 86 -3.76 -19.13 18.89
C VAL A 86 -4.34 -18.19 19.95
N GLU A 87 -3.50 -17.37 20.59
CA GLU A 87 -3.91 -16.44 21.63
C GLU A 87 -4.95 -15.43 21.11
N ALA A 88 -4.71 -14.83 19.94
CA ALA A 88 -5.64 -13.91 19.31
C ALA A 88 -6.98 -14.59 18.96
N THR A 89 -6.94 -15.81 18.41
CA THR A 89 -8.14 -16.56 18.04
C THR A 89 -9.00 -16.88 19.27
N GLU A 90 -8.39 -17.34 20.36
CA GLU A 90 -9.10 -17.64 21.60
C GLU A 90 -9.73 -16.37 22.21
N ALA A 91 -8.98 -15.28 22.28
CA ALA A 91 -9.47 -14.01 22.82
C ALA A 91 -10.63 -13.43 21.98
N LEU A 92 -10.54 -13.49 20.65
CA LEU A 92 -11.63 -13.09 19.75
C LEU A 92 -12.85 -14.00 19.91
N GLY A 93 -12.65 -15.30 20.07
CA GLY A 93 -13.72 -16.26 20.34
C GLY A 93 -14.48 -15.96 21.64
N HIS A 94 -13.77 -15.60 22.70
CA HIS A 94 -14.40 -15.15 23.95
C HIS A 94 -15.21 -13.88 23.74
N LEU A 95 -14.66 -12.88 23.03
CA LEU A 95 -15.36 -11.63 22.74
C LEU A 95 -16.64 -11.88 21.91
N GLN A 96 -16.55 -12.73 20.89
CA GLN A 96 -17.69 -13.14 20.06
C GLN A 96 -18.77 -13.86 20.88
N ALA A 97 -18.38 -14.69 21.86
CA ALA A 97 -19.32 -15.43 22.71
C ALA A 97 -20.19 -14.53 23.60
N PHE A 98 -19.75 -13.31 23.93
CA PHE A 98 -20.58 -12.32 24.62
C PHE A 98 -21.67 -11.72 23.72
N GLY A 99 -21.59 -11.91 22.40
CA GLY A 99 -22.65 -11.55 21.44
C GLY A 99 -22.96 -10.06 21.36
N LEU A 100 -22.01 -9.19 21.74
CA LEU A 100 -22.23 -7.74 21.79
C LEU A 100 -22.36 -7.13 20.38
N ARG A 101 -21.44 -7.50 19.49
CA ARG A 101 -21.34 -7.00 18.11
C ARG A 101 -20.71 -8.05 17.18
N PRO A 102 -21.00 -8.01 15.87
CA PRO A 102 -20.38 -8.92 14.91
C PRO A 102 -18.86 -8.74 14.80
N ILE A 103 -18.14 -9.85 14.94
CA ILE A 103 -16.69 -9.94 14.67
C ILE A 103 -16.48 -11.13 13.73
N GLY A 104 -15.64 -10.94 12.72
CA GLY A 104 -15.25 -11.96 11.76
C GLY A 104 -14.20 -12.92 12.33
N GLU A 105 -13.90 -13.96 11.56
CA GLU A 105 -12.81 -14.88 11.91
C GLU A 105 -11.44 -14.22 11.72
N LEU A 106 -10.47 -14.65 12.52
CA LEU A 106 -9.07 -14.25 12.34
C LEU A 106 -8.52 -14.87 11.06
N THR A 107 -7.98 -14.03 10.19
CA THR A 107 -7.26 -14.44 8.98
C THR A 107 -5.79 -14.09 9.09
N THR A 108 -4.93 -14.87 8.44
CA THR A 108 -3.48 -14.65 8.46
C THR A 108 -2.89 -14.60 7.07
N ARG A 109 -1.85 -13.79 6.88
CA ARG A 109 -1.15 -13.65 5.62
C ARG A 109 0.33 -13.36 5.85
N LEU A 110 1.21 -14.09 5.17
CA LEU A 110 2.64 -13.79 5.18
C LEU A 110 2.93 -12.56 4.30
N VAL A 111 3.72 -11.63 4.82
CA VAL A 111 4.11 -10.38 4.17
C VAL A 111 5.62 -10.26 4.23
N HIS A 112 6.28 -10.30 3.07
CA HIS A 112 7.71 -10.08 2.97
C HIS A 112 8.01 -8.58 3.04
N GLU A 113 9.05 -8.19 3.78
CA GLU A 113 9.44 -6.78 3.96
C GLU A 113 9.79 -6.11 2.63
N ALA A 114 10.42 -6.84 1.72
CA ALA A 114 10.68 -6.37 0.36
C ALA A 114 9.37 -6.08 -0.41
N ASP A 115 8.37 -6.96 -0.30
CA ASP A 115 7.07 -6.75 -0.96
C ASP A 115 6.33 -5.55 -0.36
N TRP A 116 6.43 -5.37 0.95
CA TRP A 116 5.86 -4.20 1.64
C TRP A 116 6.54 -2.90 1.21
N ALA A 117 7.87 -2.87 1.22
CA ALA A 117 8.68 -1.72 0.82
C ALA A 117 8.45 -1.32 -0.65
N GLU A 118 8.03 -2.25 -1.50
CA GLU A 118 7.82 -2.04 -2.92
C GLU A 118 6.33 -1.92 -3.30
N ALA A 119 5.40 -2.15 -2.37
CA ALA A 119 3.96 -2.18 -2.64
C ALA A 119 3.46 -0.87 -3.27
N TRP A 120 3.96 0.27 -2.78
CA TRP A 120 3.60 1.60 -3.28
C TRP A 120 3.93 1.78 -4.76
N LYS A 121 4.99 1.14 -5.29
CA LYS A 121 5.40 1.25 -6.70
C LYS A 121 4.33 0.77 -7.68
N ARG A 122 3.43 -0.12 -7.24
CA ARG A 122 2.32 -0.63 -8.04
C ARG A 122 1.31 0.46 -8.39
N HIS A 123 1.17 1.48 -7.53
CA HIS A 123 0.22 2.57 -7.68
C HIS A 123 0.70 3.70 -8.60
N PHE A 124 1.93 3.64 -9.12
CA PHE A 124 2.47 4.64 -10.04
C PHE A 124 2.56 4.06 -11.46
N PRO A 125 1.52 4.27 -12.30
CA PRO A 125 1.54 3.84 -13.69
C PRO A 125 2.43 4.74 -14.56
N VAL A 126 2.63 4.33 -15.80
CA VAL A 126 3.11 5.25 -16.85
C VAL A 126 1.96 6.18 -17.20
N LEU A 127 2.20 7.49 -17.15
CA LEU A 127 1.20 8.53 -17.36
C LEU A 127 1.46 9.23 -18.69
N ARG A 128 0.52 9.14 -19.64
CA ARG A 128 0.50 10.04 -20.80
C ARG A 128 -0.24 11.31 -20.42
N LEU A 129 0.39 12.46 -20.63
CA LEU A 129 -0.13 13.78 -20.37
C LEU A 129 -0.18 14.54 -21.69
N GLY A 130 -1.37 14.98 -22.12
CA GLY A 130 -1.52 15.58 -23.44
C GLY A 130 -1.27 14.59 -24.58
N ARG A 131 -0.62 15.03 -25.64
CA ARG A 131 -0.40 14.27 -26.89
C ARG A 131 0.87 13.43 -26.86
N ARG A 132 1.99 14.00 -26.45
CA ARG A 132 3.36 13.48 -26.60
C ARG A 132 4.08 13.31 -25.27
N LEU A 133 3.70 14.04 -24.23
CA LEU A 133 4.37 13.96 -22.94
C LEU A 133 4.02 12.67 -22.20
N VAL A 134 5.04 11.96 -21.73
CA VAL A 134 4.87 10.73 -20.94
C VAL A 134 5.73 10.81 -19.68
N ILE A 135 5.11 10.71 -18.50
CA ILE A 135 5.83 10.54 -17.23
C ILE A 135 5.88 9.06 -16.89
N ARG A 136 7.09 8.57 -16.59
CA ARG A 136 7.34 7.14 -16.38
C ARG A 136 8.28 6.94 -15.18
N PRO A 137 7.85 6.19 -14.14
CA PRO A 137 8.75 5.76 -13.08
C PRO A 137 9.86 4.84 -13.61
N THR A 138 11.05 4.91 -13.01
CA THR A 138 12.27 4.22 -13.48
C THR A 138 12.16 2.70 -13.46
N TRP A 139 11.27 2.15 -12.64
CA TRP A 139 10.99 0.71 -12.56
C TRP A 139 9.95 0.19 -13.58
N ARG A 140 9.20 1.05 -14.27
CA ARG A 140 8.13 0.62 -15.21
C ARG A 140 8.66 0.42 -16.62
N ARG A 141 8.44 -0.71 -17.27
CA ARG A 141 8.78 -0.80 -18.71
C ARG A 141 7.79 0.04 -19.53
N HIS A 142 8.29 0.76 -20.53
CA HIS A 142 7.47 1.54 -21.46
C HIS A 142 8.09 1.52 -22.86
N ARG A 143 7.29 1.26 -23.88
CA ARG A 143 7.67 1.39 -25.28
C ARG A 143 7.13 2.73 -25.79
N ALA A 144 8.02 3.71 -25.92
CA ALA A 144 7.69 5.04 -26.40
C ALA A 144 7.28 5.00 -27.88
N ALA A 145 6.30 5.82 -28.26
CA ALA A 145 6.02 6.16 -29.64
C ALA A 145 7.10 7.11 -30.19
N LEU A 146 7.19 7.23 -31.52
CA LEU A 146 8.24 8.00 -32.19
C LEU A 146 8.30 9.47 -31.73
N ASP A 147 7.14 10.06 -31.44
CA ASP A 147 7.02 11.47 -31.08
C ASP A 147 6.96 11.73 -29.57
N ASP A 148 7.07 10.68 -28.75
CA ASP A 148 6.95 10.82 -27.30
C ASP A 148 8.13 11.57 -26.68
N VAL A 149 7.80 12.45 -25.73
CA VAL A 149 8.75 13.07 -24.83
C VAL A 149 8.61 12.40 -23.47
N VAL A 150 9.53 11.49 -23.17
CA VAL A 150 9.47 10.67 -21.95
C VAL A 150 10.28 11.33 -20.83
N LEU A 151 9.59 11.67 -19.73
CA LEU A 151 10.19 12.10 -18.47
C LEU A 151 10.28 10.90 -17.53
N ALA A 152 11.51 10.50 -17.22
CA ALA A 152 11.77 9.57 -16.14
C ALA A 152 11.64 10.32 -14.80
N LEU A 153 10.62 9.98 -14.01
CA LEU A 153 10.35 10.62 -12.72
C LEU A 153 9.95 9.57 -11.70
N ASP A 154 10.75 9.43 -10.65
CA ASP A 154 10.44 8.57 -9.53
C ASP A 154 9.64 9.33 -8.47
N PRO A 155 8.45 8.83 -8.09
CA PRO A 155 7.70 9.36 -6.96
C PRO A 155 8.56 9.42 -5.70
N GLY A 156 8.50 10.55 -5.03
CA GLY A 156 9.11 10.77 -3.72
C GLY A 156 8.20 11.66 -2.88
N MET A 157 8.79 12.42 -1.96
CA MET A 157 8.03 13.38 -1.13
C MET A 157 7.65 14.66 -1.89
N ALA A 158 8.21 14.90 -3.08
CA ALA A 158 7.93 16.08 -3.88
C ALA A 158 6.59 15.93 -4.63
N PHE A 159 5.80 17.02 -4.64
CA PHE A 159 4.63 17.14 -5.50
C PHE A 159 5.05 17.22 -6.98
N GLY A 160 4.10 17.02 -7.90
CA GLY A 160 4.36 17.17 -9.34
C GLY A 160 4.61 15.86 -10.10
N THR A 161 4.18 14.72 -9.56
CA THR A 161 4.29 13.40 -10.24
C THR A 161 3.41 13.25 -11.49
N GLY A 162 2.55 14.23 -11.78
CA GLY A 162 1.58 14.18 -12.88
C GLY A 162 0.29 13.42 -12.56
N LEU A 163 0.16 12.84 -11.36
CA LEU A 163 -1.10 12.24 -10.92
C LEU A 163 -2.17 13.30 -10.62
N HIS A 164 -1.76 14.46 -10.10
CA HIS A 164 -2.68 15.52 -9.72
C HIS A 164 -3.15 16.35 -10.94
N PRO A 165 -4.45 16.73 -11.03
CA PRO A 165 -4.99 17.49 -12.16
C PRO A 165 -4.22 18.77 -12.49
N THR A 166 -3.75 19.52 -11.49
CA THR A 166 -3.00 20.78 -11.72
C THR A 166 -1.70 20.56 -12.48
N THR A 167 -0.91 19.55 -12.10
CA THR A 167 0.32 19.19 -12.84
C THR A 167 -0.02 18.79 -14.27
N ARG A 168 -1.10 18.04 -14.49
CA ARG A 168 -1.54 17.64 -15.84
C ARG A 168 -1.90 18.85 -16.70
N LEU A 169 -2.67 19.79 -16.15
CA LEU A 169 -3.10 21.00 -16.84
C LEU A 169 -1.90 21.88 -17.21
N CYS A 170 -0.96 22.10 -16.28
CA CYS A 170 0.25 22.87 -16.55
C CYS A 170 1.10 22.22 -17.65
N LEU A 171 1.34 20.91 -17.56
CA LEU A 171 2.15 20.20 -18.55
C LEU A 171 1.49 20.14 -19.93
N ALA A 172 0.17 19.96 -20.00
CA ALA A 172 -0.57 20.03 -21.27
C ALA A 172 -0.52 21.44 -21.89
N ALA A 173 -0.60 22.49 -21.07
CA ALA A 173 -0.46 23.87 -21.54
C ALA A 173 0.95 24.16 -22.07
N ILE A 174 1.98 23.68 -21.37
CA ILE A 174 3.38 23.76 -21.81
C ILE A 174 3.57 23.03 -23.14
N GLU A 175 3.04 21.82 -23.29
CA GLU A 175 3.08 21.06 -24.54
C GLU A 175 2.44 21.85 -25.69
N ALA A 176 1.24 22.41 -25.49
CA ALA A 176 0.56 23.20 -26.52
C ALA A 176 1.33 24.48 -26.90
N LEU A 177 2.02 25.13 -25.95
CA LEU A 177 2.87 26.28 -26.22
C LEU A 177 4.15 25.88 -26.97
N ALA A 178 4.74 24.73 -26.64
CA ALA A 178 5.90 24.17 -27.32
C ALA A 178 5.57 23.81 -28.78
N ASP A 179 4.46 23.11 -29.02
CA ASP A 179 4.03 22.70 -30.36
C ASP A 179 3.74 23.90 -31.28
N ARG A 180 3.30 25.03 -30.71
CA ARG A 180 3.12 26.31 -31.44
C ARG A 180 4.42 27.09 -31.64
N GLY A 181 5.57 26.57 -31.20
CA GLY A 181 6.86 27.23 -31.27
C GLY A 181 7.03 28.44 -30.33
N VAL A 182 6.07 28.70 -29.43
CA VAL A 182 6.08 29.89 -28.56
C VAL A 182 7.25 29.85 -27.57
N LEU A 183 7.63 28.66 -27.11
CA LEU A 183 8.71 28.46 -26.15
C LEU A 183 10.10 28.41 -26.79
N ALA A 184 10.20 28.38 -28.12
CA ALA A 184 11.49 28.27 -28.81
C ALA A 184 12.38 29.49 -28.50
N GLY A 185 13.58 29.24 -27.96
CA GLY A 185 14.54 30.28 -27.58
C GLY A 185 14.11 31.16 -26.40
N ARG A 186 13.06 30.78 -25.65
CA ARG A 186 12.59 31.53 -24.48
C ARG A 186 13.20 31.00 -23.19
N ARG A 187 13.36 31.89 -22.21
CA ARG A 187 13.65 31.50 -20.82
C ARG A 187 12.33 31.23 -20.10
N VAL A 188 12.27 30.14 -19.35
CA VAL A 188 11.10 29.72 -18.59
C VAL A 188 11.47 29.72 -17.10
N LEU A 189 10.54 30.16 -16.26
CA LEU A 189 10.65 30.10 -14.81
C LEU A 189 9.55 29.17 -14.29
N ASP A 190 9.95 28.16 -13.53
CA ASP A 190 9.03 27.32 -12.75
C ASP A 190 9.05 27.84 -11.31
N VAL A 191 7.89 28.27 -10.81
CA VAL A 191 7.74 28.81 -9.45
C VAL A 191 6.97 27.79 -8.64
N GLY A 192 7.67 27.07 -7.77
CA GLY A 192 7.14 26.03 -6.89
C GLY A 192 6.75 26.57 -5.51
#